data_AF-W4LQC9-F1
#
_entry.id   AF-W4LQC9-F1
#
_cell.length_a   1.000
_cell.length_b   1.000
_cell.length_c   1.000
_cell.angle_alpha   90.00
_cell.angle_beta   90.00
_cell.angle_gamma   90.00
#
_symmetry.space_group_name_H-M   'P 1'
#
loop_
_entity.id
_entity.type
_entity.pdbx_description
1 polymer ?
#
loop_
_entity_poly.entity_id
_entity_poly.type
_entity_poly.pdbx_seq_one_letter_code
_entity_poly.pdbx_strand_id
1 'polypeptide(L)'
;MDPNFNLYSLAESWNLRQITGFYRGTLRTLSYEFENAILQGNIQGRLFAGFQKMSYFLTRLDRYSQLAQVVGQIWIFGIPDVDLPQSIEGITFVPLREHDRLVKEWFLVIDSPVFFFGFGGQRTHDL
;
A
#
# COMPACT_ATOMS: atom_id res chain seq x y z
N MET A 1 -7.86 13.14 -8.08
CA MET A 1 -6.42 12.91 -7.83
C MET A 1 -5.62 13.60 -8.91
N ASP A 2 -4.52 14.24 -8.53
CA ASP A 2 -3.55 14.78 -9.48
C ASP A 2 -2.85 13.59 -10.19
N PRO A 3 -2.91 13.50 -11.53
CA PRO A 3 -2.30 12.40 -12.29
C PRO A 3 -0.76 12.38 -12.21
N ASN A 4 -0.14 13.48 -11.79
CA ASN A 4 1.31 13.57 -11.62
C ASN A 4 1.80 13.21 -10.21
N PHE A 5 0.87 12.94 -9.29
CA PHE A 5 1.18 12.61 -7.91
C PHE A 5 2.13 11.40 -7.83
N ASN A 6 3.27 11.62 -7.19
CA ASN A 6 4.31 10.63 -6.99
C ASN A 6 4.66 10.54 -5.49
N LEU A 7 4.58 9.33 -4.93
CA LEU A 7 4.93 9.08 -3.53
C LEU A 7 6.37 9.47 -3.20
N TYR A 8 7.31 9.35 -4.14
CA TYR A 8 8.69 9.79 -3.95
C TYR A 8 8.79 11.30 -3.74
N SER A 9 8.04 12.11 -4.51
CA SER A 9 8.05 13.58 -4.32
C SER A 9 7.40 14.02 -3.00
N LEU A 10 6.46 13.22 -2.49
CA LEU A 10 5.84 13.46 -1.19
C LEU A 10 6.78 13.06 -0.04
N ALA A 11 7.59 12.03 -0.25
CA ALA A 11 8.59 11.60 0.71
C ALA A 11 9.76 12.58 0.87
N GLU A 12 10.18 13.19 -0.23
CA GLU A 12 11.21 14.25 -0.23
C GLU A 12 10.76 15.48 0.56
N SER A 13 9.49 15.88 0.46
CA SER A 13 8.97 17.05 1.18
C SER A 13 8.75 16.82 2.68
N TRP A 14 8.76 15.56 3.15
CA TRP A 14 8.45 15.18 4.55
C TRP A 14 9.65 14.63 5.33
N ASN A 15 10.88 14.71 4.80
CA ASN A 15 12.11 14.23 5.46
C ASN A 15 12.01 12.76 5.92
N LEU A 16 11.38 11.91 5.11
CA LEU A 16 11.06 10.52 5.44
C LEU A 16 12.32 9.65 5.28
N ARG A 17 12.98 9.36 6.40
CA ARG A 17 14.33 8.74 6.45
C ARG A 17 14.48 7.33 5.89
N GLN A 18 13.45 6.63 5.41
CA GLN A 18 13.59 5.22 4.98
C GLN A 18 12.67 4.81 3.82
N ILE A 19 12.67 5.55 2.71
CA ILE A 19 12.18 4.97 1.45
C ILE A 19 13.32 4.21 0.77
N THR A 20 13.37 2.91 1.03
CA THR A 20 14.28 2.00 0.33
C THR A 20 13.50 1.30 -0.78
N GLY A 21 13.91 1.51 -2.03
CA GLY A 21 13.38 0.78 -3.18
C GLY A 21 13.89 -0.66 -3.15
N PHE A 22 12.99 -1.64 -3.08
CA PHE A 22 13.36 -3.06 -2.98
C PHE A 22 12.87 -3.85 -4.21
N TYR A 23 13.62 -4.90 -4.58
CA TYR A 23 13.21 -5.86 -5.62
C TYR A 23 11.98 -6.68 -5.16
N ARG A 24 11.17 -7.18 -6.12
CA ARG A 24 9.86 -7.83 -5.89
C ARG A 24 9.84 -8.87 -4.76
N GLY A 25 10.87 -9.72 -4.68
CA GLY A 25 10.97 -10.76 -3.64
C GLY A 25 11.15 -10.17 -2.24
N THR A 26 12.05 -9.18 -2.13
CA THR A 26 12.36 -8.48 -0.89
C THR A 26 11.18 -7.62 -0.41
N LEU A 27 10.45 -6.97 -1.33
CA LEU A 27 9.23 -6.21 -1.00
C LEU A 27 8.14 -7.09 -0.39
N ARG A 28 7.96 -8.30 -0.92
CA ARG A 28 6.95 -9.22 -0.40
C ARG A 28 7.30 -9.68 1.01
N THR A 29 8.56 -10.04 1.24
CA THR A 29 9.05 -10.45 2.56
C THR A 29 8.98 -9.28 3.55
N LEU A 30 9.42 -8.08 3.17
CA LEU A 30 9.35 -6.91 4.05
C LEU A 30 7.91 -6.52 4.36
N SER A 31 7.02 -6.47 3.36
CA SER A 31 5.58 -6.25 3.58
C SER A 31 5.04 -7.24 4.61
N TYR A 32 5.37 -8.52 4.47
CA TYR A 32 4.92 -9.57 5.38
C TYR A 32 5.46 -9.37 6.81
N GLU A 33 6.73 -9.04 6.97
CA GLU A 33 7.34 -8.77 8.28
C GLU A 33 6.77 -7.52 8.96
N PHE A 34 6.51 -6.45 8.21
CA PHE A 34 5.88 -5.23 8.75
C PHE A 34 4.42 -5.48 9.14
N GLU A 35 3.67 -6.17 8.30
CA GLU A 35 2.31 -6.60 8.61
C GLU A 35 2.30 -7.47 9.89
N ASN A 36 3.28 -8.36 10.08
CA ASN A 36 3.41 -9.14 11.32
C ASN A 36 3.77 -8.28 12.53
N ALA A 37 4.67 -7.31 12.38
CA ALA A 37 5.04 -6.39 13.45
C ALA A 37 3.84 -5.54 13.92
N ILE A 38 3.00 -5.09 12.98
CA ILE A 38 1.74 -4.38 13.28
C ILE A 38 0.80 -5.29 14.09
N LEU A 39 0.57 -6.52 13.63
CA LEU A 39 -0.34 -7.45 14.29
C LEU A 39 0.17 -7.86 15.67
N GLN A 40 1.45 -8.17 15.81
CA GLN A 40 2.05 -8.60 17.07
C GLN A 40 2.17 -7.45 18.08
N GLY A 41 2.46 -6.23 17.60
CA GLY A 41 2.58 -5.03 18.43
C GLY A 41 1.27 -4.30 18.70
N ASN A 42 0.16 -4.75 18.10
CA ASN A 42 -1.15 -4.08 18.11
C ASN A 42 -1.04 -2.57 17.77
N ILE A 43 -0.31 -2.26 16.70
CA ILE A 43 0.08 -0.89 16.42
C ILE A 43 -1.02 -0.18 15.62
N GLN A 44 -1.65 0.81 16.25
CA GLN A 44 -2.67 1.64 15.61
C GLN A 44 -2.04 2.60 14.58
N GLY A 45 -2.77 2.90 13.51
CA GLY A 45 -2.28 3.81 12.48
C GLY A 45 -3.12 3.82 11.21
N ARG A 46 -2.50 4.25 10.12
CA ARG A 46 -3.12 4.34 8.80
C ARG A 46 -2.26 3.60 7.80
N LEU A 47 -2.88 2.69 7.04
CA LEU A 47 -2.18 1.90 6.03
C LEU A 47 -2.62 2.35 4.64
N PHE A 48 -1.67 2.61 3.75
CA PHE A 48 -1.93 2.91 2.34
C PHE A 48 -1.20 1.87 1.50
N ALA A 49 -1.93 1.10 0.70
CA ALA A 49 -1.35 0.02 -0.10
C ALA A 49 -1.74 0.17 -1.58
N GLY A 50 -0.72 0.20 -2.45
CA GLY A 50 -0.87 0.27 -3.89
C GLY A 50 -0.79 -1.08 -4.57
N PHE A 51 -1.84 -1.40 -5.33
CA PHE A 51 -1.90 -2.53 -6.23
C PHE A 51 -2.08 -2.03 -7.67
N GLN A 52 -1.57 -2.79 -8.64
CA GLN A 52 -1.81 -2.44 -10.05
C GLN A 52 -3.29 -2.59 -10.41
N LYS A 53 -3.93 -3.63 -9.86
CA LYS A 53 -5.31 -4.04 -10.15
C LYS A 53 -6.00 -4.46 -8.86
N MET A 54 -7.30 -4.19 -8.77
CA MET A 54 -8.13 -4.59 -7.63
C MET A 54 -8.26 -6.12 -7.51
N SER A 55 -8.27 -6.84 -8.64
CA SER A 55 -8.18 -8.31 -8.64
C SER A 55 -6.98 -8.84 -7.84
N TYR A 56 -5.85 -8.15 -7.88
CA TYR A 56 -4.65 -8.56 -7.15
C TYR A 56 -4.79 -8.36 -5.65
N PHE A 57 -5.47 -7.29 -5.23
CA PHE A 57 -5.80 -7.09 -3.83
C PHE A 57 -6.72 -8.19 -3.30
N LEU A 58 -7.74 -8.61 -4.06
CA LEU A 58 -8.70 -9.63 -3.61
C LEU A 58 -8.03 -10.95 -3.21
N THR A 59 -6.90 -11.31 -3.83
CA THR A 59 -6.10 -12.49 -3.43
C THR A 59 -5.50 -12.41 -2.03
N ARG A 60 -5.47 -11.21 -1.43
CA ARG A 60 -4.92 -10.90 -0.10
C ARG A 60 -5.97 -10.34 0.85
N LEU A 61 -7.25 -10.41 0.48
CA LEU A 61 -8.32 -9.76 1.23
C LEU A 61 -8.32 -10.17 2.71
N ASP A 62 -8.24 -11.47 3.01
CA ASP A 62 -8.28 -11.98 4.39
C ASP A 62 -7.19 -11.35 5.27
N ARG A 63 -5.98 -11.21 4.73
CA ARG A 63 -4.83 -10.60 5.40
C ARG A 63 -5.09 -9.13 5.69
N TYR A 64 -5.65 -8.39 4.73
CA TYR A 64 -5.94 -6.97 4.89
C TYR A 64 -7.13 -6.71 5.81
N SER A 65 -8.10 -7.61 5.86
CA SER A 65 -9.20 -7.56 6.84
C SER A 65 -8.67 -7.73 8.26
N GLN A 66 -7.72 -8.63 8.49
CA GLN A 66 -7.05 -8.77 9.81
C GLN A 66 -6.27 -7.51 10.19
N LEU A 67 -5.56 -6.91 9.23
CA LEU A 67 -4.84 -5.66 9.48
C LEU A 67 -5.79 -4.52 9.81
N ALA A 68 -6.93 -4.42 9.11
CA ALA A 68 -7.92 -3.35 9.31
C ALA A 68 -8.45 -3.32 10.76
N GLN A 69 -8.58 -4.48 11.40
CA GLN A 69 -8.97 -4.60 12.81
C GLN A 69 -7.94 -4.02 13.79
N VAL A 70 -6.67 -3.94 13.40
CA VAL A 70 -5.56 -3.46 14.26
C VAL A 70 -5.20 -2.01 13.99
N VAL A 71 -4.94 -1.66 12.72
CA VAL A 71 -4.54 -0.28 12.37
C VAL A 71 -5.73 0.68 12.46
N GLY A 72 -6.95 0.21 12.18
CA GLY A 72 -8.19 0.99 12.24
C GLY A 72 -8.66 1.46 10.86
N GLN A 73 -7.77 1.98 10.00
CA GLN A 73 -8.14 2.35 8.63
C GLN A 73 -7.05 2.05 7.61
N ILE A 74 -7.48 1.45 6.51
CA ILE A 74 -6.67 1.08 5.35
C ILE A 74 -7.25 1.73 4.08
N TRP A 75 -6.37 2.21 3.21
CA TRP A 75 -6.69 2.67 1.85
C TRP A 75 -5.99 1.79 0.82
N ILE A 76 -6.78 1.22 -0.10
CA ILE A 76 -6.31 0.33 -1.15
C ILE A 76 -6.43 1.04 -2.49
N PHE A 77 -5.31 1.23 -3.18
CA PHE A 77 -5.25 1.89 -4.48
C PHE A 77 -5.10 0.86 -5.58
N GLY A 78 -5.83 1.01 -6.68
CA GLY A 78 -5.69 0.13 -7.84
C GLY A 78 -6.71 0.38 -8.95
N ILE A 79 -6.45 -0.18 -10.13
CA ILE A 79 -7.41 -0.12 -11.24
C ILE A 79 -8.62 -1.01 -10.88
N PRO A 80 -9.87 -0.50 -10.96
CA PRO A 80 -11.07 -1.28 -10.70
C PRO A 80 -11.37 -2.24 -11.88
N ASP A 81 -10.61 -3.31 -11.98
CA ASP A 81 -10.72 -4.33 -13.04
C ASP A 81 -11.72 -5.45 -12.73
N VAL A 82 -12.32 -5.42 -11.53
CA VAL A 82 -13.29 -6.40 -11.03
C VAL A 82 -14.35 -5.69 -10.18
N ASP A 83 -15.49 -6.34 -10.00
CA ASP A 83 -16.48 -5.90 -9.03
C ASP A 83 -15.95 -6.10 -7.61
N LEU A 84 -15.93 -5.01 -6.85
CA LEU A 84 -15.51 -5.00 -5.45
C LEU A 84 -16.70 -5.27 -4.53
N PRO A 85 -16.47 -5.88 -3.34
CA PRO A 85 -17.49 -5.93 -2.29
C PRO A 85 -17.97 -4.51 -1.94
N GLN A 86 -19.27 -4.35 -1.67
CA GLN A 86 -19.87 -3.02 -1.44
C GLN A 86 -19.20 -2.23 -0.31
N SER A 87 -18.78 -2.91 0.76
CA SER A 87 -18.02 -2.31 1.84
C SER A 87 -17.27 -3.38 2.62
N ILE A 88 -16.05 -3.08 3.04
CA ILE A 88 -15.27 -3.91 3.96
C ILE A 88 -14.85 -3.01 5.11
N GLU A 89 -15.15 -3.42 6.34
CA GLU A 89 -14.90 -2.61 7.53
C GLU A 89 -13.41 -2.25 7.65
N GLY A 90 -13.13 -0.97 7.91
CA GLY A 90 -11.76 -0.45 8.02
C GLY A 90 -10.98 -0.41 6.69
N ILE A 91 -11.60 -0.71 5.54
CA ILE A 91 -10.96 -0.66 4.22
C ILE A 91 -11.72 0.31 3.30
N THR A 92 -10.97 1.27 2.74
CA THR A 92 -11.46 2.20 1.72
C THR A 92 -10.76 1.92 0.40
N PHE A 93 -11.54 1.70 -0.66
CA PHE A 93 -11.01 1.56 -2.02
C PHE A 93 -10.81 2.92 -2.67
N VAL A 94 -9.64 3.13 -3.27
CA VAL A 94 -9.29 4.33 -4.03
C VAL A 94 -9.01 3.92 -5.47
N PRO A 95 -9.96 4.14 -6.39
CA PRO A 95 -9.80 3.74 -7.78
C PRO A 95 -8.72 4.59 -8.47
N LEU A 96 -7.80 3.92 -9.16
CA LEU A 96 -6.79 4.54 -10.03
C LEU A 96 -7.16 4.39 -11.50
N ARG A 97 -6.65 5.29 -12.34
CA ARG A 97 -6.72 5.21 -13.80
C ARG A 97 -5.45 4.60 -14.36
N GLU A 98 -5.53 3.95 -15.52
CA GLU A 98 -4.38 3.29 -16.16
C GLU A 98 -3.18 4.20 -16.41
N HIS A 99 -3.42 5.50 -16.56
CA HIS A 99 -2.39 6.50 -16.83
C HIS A 99 -1.80 7.11 -15.55
N ASP A 100 -2.35 6.81 -14.37
CA ASP A 100 -1.83 7.33 -13.11
C ASP A 100 -0.49 6.66 -12.81
N ARG A 101 0.52 7.45 -12.43
CA ARG A 101 1.88 6.95 -12.15
C ARG A 101 1.89 5.89 -11.05
N LEU A 102 1.03 6.06 -10.05
CA LEU A 102 0.81 5.14 -8.93
C LEU A 102 0.46 3.70 -9.36
N VAL A 103 -0.16 3.48 -10.53
CA VAL A 103 -0.47 2.12 -11.02
C VAL A 103 0.80 1.32 -11.36
N LYS A 104 1.86 2.03 -11.78
CA LYS A 104 3.13 1.41 -12.18
C LYS A 104 4.02 1.08 -10.98
N GLU A 105 3.60 1.49 -9.79
CA GLU A 105 4.35 1.35 -8.56
C GLU A 105 3.60 0.47 -7.56
N TRP A 106 4.31 -0.46 -6.94
CA TRP A 106 3.81 -1.13 -5.75
C TRP A 106 4.30 -0.36 -4.54
N PHE A 107 3.40 0.02 -3.63
CA PHE A 107 3.78 0.75 -2.43
C PHE A 107 3.01 0.29 -1.21
N LEU A 108 3.63 0.44 -0.06
CA LEU A 108 3.00 0.32 1.25
C LEU A 108 3.50 1.48 2.10
N VAL A 109 2.57 2.24 2.68
CA VAL A 109 2.88 3.32 3.63
C VAL A 109 2.12 3.06 4.90
N ILE A 110 2.84 3.12 6.02
CA ILE A 110 2.28 3.05 7.37
C ILE A 110 2.53 4.41 8.02
N ASP A 111 1.45 5.08 8.37
CA ASP A 111 1.45 6.32 9.14
C ASP A 111 0.92 6.01 10.54
N SER A 112 1.84 5.86 11.49
CA SER A 112 1.55 5.56 12.89
C SER A 112 2.27 6.54 13.82
N PRO A 113 1.70 6.88 14.99
CA PRO A 113 2.36 7.73 15.98
C PRO A 113 3.70 7.18 16.50
N VAL A 114 3.91 5.87 16.39
CA VAL A 114 5.09 5.16 16.91
C VAL A 114 6.17 4.90 15.85
N PHE A 115 5.83 4.89 14.56
CA PHE A 115 6.78 4.84 13.45
C PHE A 115 6.14 5.23 12.12
N PHE A 116 6.94 5.78 11.20
CA PHE A 116 6.58 5.98 9.81
C PHE A 116 7.46 5.11 8.92
N PHE A 117 6.86 4.29 8.07
CA PHE A 117 7.59 3.43 7.12
C PHE A 117 6.90 3.46 5.75
N GLY A 118 7.68 3.68 4.69
CA GLY A 118 7.17 3.75 3.32
C GLY A 118 8.14 3.14 2.32
N PHE A 119 7.68 2.26 1.44
CA PHE A 119 8.49 1.74 0.34
C PHE A 119 7.71 1.75 -0.97
N GLY A 120 8.43 1.91 -2.08
CA GLY A 120 7.90 1.89 -3.43
C GLY A 120 8.81 1.07 -4.35
N GLY A 121 8.26 0.52 -5.43
CA GLY A 121 9.03 -0.16 -6.48
C GLY A 121 8.41 0.03 -7.86
N GLN A 122 9.22 0.40 -8.85
CA GLN A 122 8.80 0.50 -10.26
C GLN A 122 9.03 -0.80 -11.01
N ARG A 123 8.16 -1.12 -11.97
CA ARG A 123 8.37 -2.21 -12.92
C ARG A 123 9.32 -1.74 -14.03
N THR A 124 10.60 -2.09 -13.95
CA THR A 124 11.45 -2.13 -15.16
C THR A 124 10.94 -3.25 -16.07
N HIS A 125 10.78 -2.95 -17.36
CA HIS A 125 10.65 -3.99 -18.38
C HIS A 125 11.96 -4.76 -18.40
N ASP A 126 11.96 -5.96 -17.84
CA ASP A 126 12.94 -6.98 -18.20
C ASP A 126 12.39 -7.73 -19.41
N LEU A 127 13.22 -7.75 -20.46
CA LEU A 127 13.08 -8.47 -21.73
C LEU A 127 12.93 -9.99 -21.52
#